data_AF-R2S474-F1
#
_entry.id   AF-R2S474-F1
#
_cell.length_a   1.000
_cell.length_b   1.000
_cell.length_c   1.000
_cell.angle_alpha   90.00
_cell.angle_beta   90.00
_cell.angle_gamma   90.00
#
_symmetry.space_group_name_H-M   'P 1'
#
loop_
_entity.id
_entity.type
_entity.pdbx_description
1 polymer ?
#
loop_
_entity_poly.entity_id
_entity_poly.type
_entity_poly.pdbx_seq_one_letter_code
_entity_poly.pdbx_strand_id
1 'polypeptide(L)'
;MALKRILTTSQRERLLSVDHLSEEDFQAYFSFSDYDLEIINQHRGNINKLGFAIQLCLARYPGCSLSNWPIKSTRLTSYVSRQLQMSIPIFKCNFLPVEIC
;
A
#
# COMPACT_ATOMS: atom_id res chain seq x y z
N MET A 1 6.64 18.36 -22.80
CA MET A 1 5.17 18.25 -22.76
C MET A 1 4.72 18.42 -21.32
N ALA A 2 3.96 19.48 -21.00
CA ALA A 2 3.44 19.69 -19.66
C ALA A 2 2.22 18.77 -19.44
N LEU A 3 2.32 17.85 -18.49
CA LEU A 3 1.18 17.02 -18.05
C LEU A 3 0.14 17.95 -17.41
N LYS A 4 -0.93 18.25 -18.15
CA LYS A 4 -2.08 18.98 -17.60
C LYS A 4 -2.72 18.12 -16.52
N ARG A 5 -2.53 18.50 -15.25
CA ARG A 5 -3.12 17.78 -14.12
C ARG A 5 -4.64 17.98 -14.16
N ILE A 6 -5.37 16.96 -14.59
CA ILE A 6 -6.84 17.00 -14.74
C ILE A 6 -7.54 17.02 -13.37
N LEU A 7 -6.93 16.41 -12.36
CA LEU A 7 -7.48 16.30 -11.01
C LEU A 7 -6.80 17.26 -10.03
N THR A 8 -7.59 17.94 -9.21
CA THR A 8 -7.06 18.67 -8.05
C THR A 8 -6.49 17.68 -7.02
N THR A 9 -5.64 18.19 -6.12
CA THR A 9 -5.04 17.36 -5.05
C THR A 9 -6.12 16.65 -4.22
N SER A 10 -7.18 17.38 -3.83
CA SER A 10 -8.28 16.82 -3.03
C SER A 10 -9.12 15.79 -3.80
N GLN A 11 -9.33 15.98 -5.11
CA GLN A 11 -10.02 14.98 -5.94
C GLN A 11 -9.21 13.69 -6.04
N ARG A 12 -7.88 13.82 -6.20
CA ARG A 12 -6.96 12.70 -6.23
C ARG A 12 -6.94 11.96 -4.89
N GLU A 13 -6.88 12.68 -3.78
CA GLU A 13 -6.96 12.09 -2.43
C GLU A 13 -8.24 11.30 -2.25
N ARG A 14 -9.40 11.87 -2.63
CA ARG A 14 -10.68 11.16 -2.52
C ARG A 14 -10.73 9.88 -3.37
N LEU A 15 -10.17 9.91 -4.58
CA LEU A 15 -10.11 8.74 -5.48
C LEU A 15 -9.14 7.65 -4.98
N LEU A 16 -8.04 8.05 -4.34
CA LEU A 16 -7.02 7.13 -3.82
C LEU A 16 -7.25 6.73 -2.36
N SER A 17 -8.32 7.22 -1.76
CA SER A 17 -8.75 6.74 -0.45
C SER A 17 -9.17 5.28 -0.58
N VAL A 18 -8.79 4.46 0.39
CA VAL A 18 -9.25 3.07 0.53
C VAL A 18 -10.21 2.92 1.70
N ASP A 19 -10.44 4.02 2.42
CA ASP A 19 -11.22 4.05 3.66
C ASP A 19 -12.73 3.94 3.40
N HIS A 20 -13.18 4.30 2.19
CA HIS A 20 -14.59 4.18 1.80
C HIS A 20 -15.02 2.76 1.43
N LEU A 21 -14.08 1.81 1.34
CA LEU A 21 -14.39 0.43 1.00
C LEU A 21 -15.07 -0.30 2.16
N SER A 22 -16.13 -1.03 1.84
CA SER A 22 -16.75 -2.02 2.74
C SER A 22 -15.73 -3.05 3.21
N GLU A 23 -15.99 -3.71 4.33
CA GLU A 23 -15.09 -4.75 4.85
C GLU A 23 -14.91 -5.92 3.86
N GLU A 24 -15.97 -6.30 3.14
CA GLU A 24 -15.92 -7.34 2.10
C GLU A 24 -14.99 -6.96 0.93
N ASP A 25 -15.15 -5.75 0.38
CA ASP A 25 -14.30 -5.25 -0.70
C ASP A 25 -12.85 -5.13 -0.24
N PHE A 26 -12.67 -4.65 0.99
CA PHE A 26 -11.36 -4.48 1.58
C PHE A 26 -10.61 -5.82 1.69
N GLN A 27 -11.29 -6.87 2.15
CA GLN A 27 -10.72 -8.21 2.19
C GLN A 27 -10.48 -8.76 0.78
N ALA A 28 -11.40 -8.53 -0.16
CA ALA A 28 -11.26 -9.01 -1.53
C ALA A 28 -10.04 -8.41 -2.25
N TYR A 29 -9.77 -7.12 -2.07
CA TYR A 29 -8.63 -6.46 -2.71
C TYR A 29 -7.30 -6.66 -1.98
N PHE A 30 -7.32 -6.73 -0.64
CA PHE A 30 -6.10 -6.64 0.18
C PHE A 30 -5.70 -7.92 0.90
N SER A 31 -6.43 -9.03 0.74
CA SER A 31 -5.98 -10.34 1.24
C SER A 31 -4.81 -10.88 0.41
N PHE A 32 -3.80 -11.42 1.09
CA PHE A 32 -2.68 -12.10 0.45
C PHE A 32 -2.96 -13.59 0.30
N SER A 33 -2.70 -14.11 -0.89
CA SER A 33 -2.60 -15.54 -1.14
C SER A 33 -1.23 -16.07 -0.71
N ASP A 34 -1.08 -17.40 -0.63
CA ASP A 34 0.21 -18.02 -0.33
C ASP A 34 1.32 -17.58 -1.30
N TYR A 35 0.99 -17.44 -2.58
CA TYR A 35 1.92 -16.94 -3.60
C TYR A 35 2.38 -15.50 -3.33
N ASP A 36 1.48 -14.64 -2.88
CA ASP A 36 1.84 -13.27 -2.54
C ASP A 36 2.78 -13.24 -1.33
N LEU A 37 2.49 -14.08 -0.33
CA LEU A 37 3.33 -14.21 0.86
C LEU A 37 4.72 -14.74 0.51
N GLU A 38 4.84 -15.68 -0.43
CA GLU A 38 6.13 -16.16 -0.93
C GLU A 38 6.94 -15.02 -1.55
N ILE A 39 6.33 -14.19 -2.42
CA ILE A 39 7.01 -13.05 -3.04
C ILE A 39 7.39 -12.01 -1.99
N ILE A 40 6.46 -11.64 -1.10
CA ILE A 40 6.73 -10.67 -0.03
C ILE A 40 7.91 -11.15 0.83
N ASN A 41 8.00 -12.45 1.11
CA ASN A 41 9.05 -13.01 1.94
C ASN A 41 10.43 -13.07 1.28
N GLN A 42 10.53 -12.91 -0.04
CA GLN A 42 11.82 -12.80 -0.73
C GLN A 42 12.57 -11.52 -0.36
N HIS A 43 11.85 -10.47 0.04
CA HIS A 43 12.46 -9.20 0.45
C HIS A 43 13.10 -9.30 1.84
N ARG A 44 14.29 -8.71 2.00
CA ARG A 44 15.02 -8.70 3.28
C ARG A 44 14.56 -7.57 4.19
N GLY A 45 14.26 -7.90 5.45
CA GLY A 45 13.91 -6.94 6.50
C GLY A 45 12.42 -6.58 6.54
N ASN A 46 11.85 -6.50 7.74
CA ASN A 46 10.41 -6.31 7.95
C ASN A 46 9.87 -5.03 7.30
N ILE A 47 10.69 -3.96 7.24
CA ILE A 47 10.32 -2.70 6.63
C ILE A 47 10.14 -2.86 5.11
N ASN A 48 11.05 -3.55 4.43
CA ASN A 48 10.97 -3.77 2.99
C ASN A 48 9.83 -4.72 2.64
N LYS A 49 9.66 -5.81 3.40
CA LYS A 49 8.52 -6.73 3.24
C LYS A 49 7.19 -5.99 3.36
N LEU A 50 7.04 -5.15 4.39
CA LEU A 50 5.83 -4.38 4.62
C LEU A 50 5.62 -3.32 3.53
N GLY A 51 6.68 -2.62 3.11
CA GLY A 51 6.62 -1.65 2.01
C GLY A 51 6.20 -2.28 0.70
N PHE A 52 6.75 -3.45 0.36
CA PHE A 52 6.39 -4.22 -0.82
C PHE A 52 4.95 -4.74 -0.74
N ALA A 53 4.53 -5.29 0.40
CA ALA A 53 3.17 -5.78 0.60
C ALA A 53 2.14 -4.66 0.41
N ILE A 54 2.41 -3.46 0.92
CA ILE A 54 1.56 -2.29 0.69
C ILE A 54 1.57 -1.88 -0.79
N GLN A 55 2.73 -1.88 -1.45
CA GLN A 55 2.81 -1.62 -2.90
C GLN A 55 1.97 -2.60 -3.71
N LEU A 56 2.00 -3.88 -3.36
CA LEU A 56 1.20 -4.92 -4.00
C LEU A 56 -0.30 -4.67 -3.84
N CYS A 57 -0.74 -4.32 -2.63
CA CYS A 57 -2.12 -3.91 -2.35
C CYS A 57 -2.53 -2.73 -3.25
N LEU A 58 -1.70 -1.70 -3.33
CA LEU A 58 -2.01 -0.50 -4.12
C LEU A 58 -2.01 -0.73 -5.62
N ALA A 59 -1.16 -1.64 -6.10
CA ALA A 59 -1.14 -2.04 -7.50
C ALA A 59 -2.46 -2.73 -7.89
N ARG A 60 -3.09 -3.49 -6.97
CA ARG A 60 -4.41 -4.10 -7.18
C ARG A 60 -5.52 -3.07 -7.12
N TYR A 61 -5.55 -2.27 -6.06
CA TYR A 61 -6.51 -1.18 -5.89
C TYR A 61 -5.91 -0.11 -4.97
N PRO A 62 -5.97 1.17 -5.34
CA PRO A 62 -6.66 1.78 -6.49
C PRO A 62 -5.86 1.78 -7.81
N GLY A 63 -4.77 1.01 -7.91
CA GLY A 63 -3.91 0.97 -9.10
C GLY A 63 -2.86 2.08 -9.12
N CYS A 64 -2.30 2.43 -7.96
CA CYS A 64 -1.31 3.51 -7.84
C CYS A 64 0.01 3.04 -7.24
N SER A 65 1.09 3.76 -7.54
CA SER A 65 2.38 3.55 -6.85
C SER A 65 2.34 4.14 -5.44
N LEU A 66 3.09 3.53 -4.51
CA LEU A 66 3.27 4.04 -3.15
C LEU A 66 3.75 5.51 -3.13
N SER A 67 4.61 5.91 -4.06
CA SER A 67 5.08 7.30 -4.21
C SER A 67 3.96 8.28 -4.54
N ASN A 68 2.89 7.77 -5.14
CA ASN A 68 1.76 8.51 -5.66
C ASN A 68 0.52 8.40 -4.78
N TRP A 69 0.62 7.68 -3.65
CA TRP A 69 -0.43 7.51 -2.67
C TRP A 69 -0.31 8.56 -1.55
N PRO A 70 -1.15 9.61 -1.57
CA PRO A 70 -1.07 10.72 -0.62
C PRO A 70 -1.55 10.35 0.79
N ILE A 71 -2.34 9.27 0.94
CA ILE A 71 -3.05 8.94 2.16
C ILE A 71 -2.49 7.66 2.75
N LYS A 72 -1.77 7.77 3.87
CA LYS A 72 -1.37 6.59 4.65
C LYS A 72 -2.56 6.14 5.48
N SER A 73 -3.44 5.30 4.93
CA SER A 73 -4.55 4.75 5.70
C SER A 73 -3.99 3.82 6.79
N THR A 74 -4.28 4.16 8.05
CA THR A 74 -3.96 3.33 9.21
C THR A 74 -4.67 1.98 9.12
N ARG A 75 -5.87 1.93 8.49
CA ARG A 75 -6.64 0.70 8.29
C ARG A 75 -5.88 -0.29 7.42
N LEU A 76 -5.39 0.14 6.25
CA LEU A 76 -4.61 -0.75 5.36
C LEU A 76 -3.32 -1.20 6.01
N THR A 77 -2.57 -0.28 6.60
CA THR A 77 -1.30 -0.61 7.24
C THR A 77 -1.50 -1.64 8.34
N SER A 78 -2.49 -1.45 9.21
CA SER A 78 -2.80 -2.39 10.29
C SER A 78 -3.25 -3.75 9.77
N TYR A 79 -4.05 -3.78 8.71
CA TYR A 79 -4.53 -5.01 8.09
C TYR A 79 -3.39 -5.82 7.46
N VAL A 80 -2.54 -5.16 6.68
CA VAL A 80 -1.35 -5.79 6.07
C VAL A 80 -0.38 -6.29 7.13
N SER A 81 -0.08 -5.50 8.17
CA SER A 81 0.81 -5.93 9.26
C SER A 81 0.27 -7.16 10.00
N ARG A 82 -1.05 -7.25 10.22
CA ARG A 82 -1.69 -8.42 10.84
C ARG A 82 -1.53 -9.67 9.97
N GLN A 83 -1.73 -9.56 8.66
CA GLN A 83 -1.55 -10.67 7.74
C GLN A 83 -0.11 -11.19 7.72
N LEU A 84 0.87 -10.27 7.81
CA LEU A 84 2.29 -10.62 7.84
C LEU A 84 2.81 -11.04 9.24
N GLN A 85 1.96 -11.01 10.27
CA GLN A 85 2.33 -11.26 11.67
C GLN A 85 3.48 -10.36 12.17
N MET A 86 3.58 -9.13 11.65
CA MET A 86 4.64 -8.19 11.99
C MET A 86 4.14 -7.14 12.99
N SER A 87 4.94 -6.84 14.00
CA SER A 87 4.72 -5.68 14.87
C SER A 87 4.91 -4.41 14.05
N ILE A 88 3.92 -3.52 14.03
CA ILE A 88 3.89 -2.30 13.22
C ILE A 88 5.07 -1.40 13.63
N PRO A 89 6.14 -1.26 12.83
CA PRO A 89 7.08 -0.19 13.08
C PRO A 89 6.34 1.11 12.76
N ILE A 90 6.40 2.08 13.67
CA ILE A 90 5.82 3.40 13.49
C ILE A 90 6.34 3.95 12.16
N PHE A 91 5.48 4.05 11.13
CA PHE A 91 5.84 4.56 9.81
C PHE A 91 6.16 6.05 9.91
N LYS A 92 7.37 6.40 10.34
CA LYS A 92 7.86 7.76 10.23
C LYS A 92 8.02 8.09 8.75
N CYS A 93 7.38 9.18 8.38
CA CYS A 93 7.36 9.79 7.06
C CYS A 93 8.80 9.95 6.52
N ASN A 94 9.24 9.07 5.62
CA ASN A 94 10.28 9.28 4.58
C ASN A 94 10.73 7.92 4.00
N PHE A 95 9.88 7.25 3.21
CA PHE A 95 10.32 6.05 2.49
C PHE A 95 10.13 6.23 0.97
N LEU A 96 11.16 6.79 0.36
CA LEU A 96 11.60 6.55 -1.02
C LEU A 96 13.05 6.06 -0.89
N PRO A 97 13.56 5.14 -1.72
CA PRO A 97 12.93 4.40 -2.82
C PRO A 97 12.89 2.89 -2.53
N VAL A 98 12.01 2.16 -3.21
CA VAL A 98 12.19 0.71 -3.37
C VAL A 98 13.29 0.50 -4.42
N GLU A 99 14.54 0.83 -4.08
CA GLU A 99 15.67 0.31 -4.85
C GLU A 99 16.00 -1.06 -4.28
N ILE A 100 15.49 -2.06 -5.01
CA ILE A 100 16.10 -3.38 -5.24
C ILE A 100 16.94 -3.89 -4.05
N CYS A 101 16.33 -4.73 -3.22
CA CYS A 101 17.00 -5.79 -2.46
C CYS A 101 16.03 -6.94 -2.22
#